data_AF-A0A2P5N0P3-F1
#
_entry.id   AF-A0A2P5N0P3-F1
#
_cell.length_a   1.000
_cell.length_b   1.000
_cell.length_c   1.000
_cell.angle_alpha   90.00
_cell.angle_beta   90.00
_cell.angle_gamma   90.00
#
_symmetry.space_group_name_H-M   'P 1'
#
loop_
_entity.id
_entity.type
_entity.pdbx_description
1 polymer ?
#
loop_
_entity_poly.entity_id
_entity_poly.type
_entity_poly.pdbx_seq_one_letter_code
_entity_poly.pdbx_strand_id
1 'polypeptide(L)'
;MKETEMTRFLIIGLMAISLQGCAGLSNRDPVVPAVASNKTLEATGYSRFDDSGKLNVNHRWLSAQQVAKLNAYRGLADQLYYEPLDNNKTVGSQVMSHEIYRVYLDVYLRSAKATDYRTVKDSLKTTLTLNLTPEFYQCMRGSVSQASQCLHEDDRMAFSRLGYKTATTTTANLACSNLDCSDQFAVQGFSKNRNQVDDFLLDAGLYDTEWMVNTGARTFFNYLLINSFVNGFASAL
;
A
#
# COMPACT_ATOMS: atom_id res chain seq x y z
N MET A 1 32.72 53.14 -50.03
CA MET A 1 33.20 52.04 -49.17
C MET A 1 33.05 52.28 -47.66
N LYS A 2 32.29 53.29 -47.19
CA LYS A 2 32.11 53.57 -45.74
C LYS A 2 30.75 53.14 -45.16
N GLU A 3 29.72 53.01 -45.99
CA GLU A 3 28.34 52.71 -45.57
C GLU A 3 28.12 51.24 -45.14
N THR A 4 28.77 50.29 -45.80
CA THR A 4 28.58 48.84 -45.56
C THR A 4 29.30 48.30 -44.32
N GLU A 5 30.36 48.97 -43.86
CA GLU A 5 31.06 48.61 -42.62
C GLU A 5 30.24 49.02 -41.39
N MET A 6 29.60 50.21 -41.44
CA MET A 6 28.80 50.74 -40.33
C MET A 6 27.55 49.90 -40.06
N THR A 7 26.89 49.36 -41.10
CA THR A 7 25.74 48.46 -40.95
C THR A 7 26.14 47.11 -40.37
N ARG A 8 27.33 46.59 -40.70
CA ARG A 8 27.85 45.34 -40.13
C ARG A 8 28.17 45.45 -38.64
N PHE A 9 28.76 46.57 -38.20
CA PHE A 9 29.01 46.80 -36.77
C PHE A 9 27.72 46.99 -35.97
N LEU A 10 26.68 47.60 -36.55
CA LEU A 10 25.38 47.80 -35.90
C LEU A 10 24.62 46.48 -35.69
N ILE A 11 24.70 45.56 -36.66
CA ILE A 11 24.09 44.22 -36.56
C ILE A 11 24.81 43.33 -35.53
N ILE A 12 26.14 43.39 -35.46
CA ILE A 12 26.93 42.64 -34.47
C ILE A 12 26.67 43.16 -33.05
N GLY A 13 26.50 44.48 -32.88
CA GLY A 13 26.12 45.09 -31.60
C GLY A 13 24.71 44.70 -31.13
N LEU A 14 23.74 44.61 -32.04
CA LEU A 14 22.36 44.23 -31.71
C LEU A 14 22.23 42.75 -31.30
N MET A 15 23.10 41.88 -31.85
CA MET A 15 23.09 40.44 -31.56
C MET A 15 23.76 40.09 -30.22
N ALA A 16 24.61 40.96 -29.67
CA ALA A 16 25.24 40.77 -28.36
C ALA A 16 24.31 41.10 -27.18
N ILE A 17 23.25 41.89 -27.41
CA ILE A 17 22.33 42.35 -26.36
C ILE A 17 21.25 41.30 -26.04
N SER A 18 20.98 40.36 -26.95
CA SER A 18 19.96 39.31 -26.75
C SER A 18 20.40 38.13 -25.87
N LEU A 19 21.66 38.06 -25.42
CA LEU A 19 22.15 36.97 -24.55
C LEU A 19 22.12 37.27 -23.04
N GLN A 20 21.67 38.45 -22.61
CA GLN A 20 21.51 38.77 -21.18
C GLN A 20 20.04 38.67 -20.77
N GLY A 21 19.51 37.45 -20.77
CA GLY A 21 18.08 37.22 -20.57
C GLY A 21 17.74 35.85 -19.98
N CYS A 22 18.42 35.43 -18.92
CA CYS A 22 17.91 34.49 -17.91
C CYS A 22 18.95 34.29 -16.78
N ALA A 23 19.24 35.35 -16.02
CA ALA A 23 19.74 35.17 -14.65
C ALA A 23 18.53 35.24 -13.72
N GLY A 24 17.79 34.13 -13.63
CA GLY A 24 16.77 33.97 -12.59
C GLY A 24 17.47 33.95 -11.24
N LEU A 25 17.48 35.09 -10.55
CA LEU A 25 17.78 35.18 -9.12
C LEU A 25 16.73 34.39 -8.36
N SER A 26 16.98 33.10 -8.17
CA SER A 26 16.34 32.32 -7.12
C SER A 26 17.36 32.14 -5.99
N ASN A 27 17.62 33.23 -5.28
CA ASN A 27 18.09 33.12 -3.90
C ASN A 27 16.89 32.67 -3.07
N ARG A 28 16.59 31.38 -3.12
CA ARG A 28 15.97 30.72 -1.98
C ARG A 28 17.12 30.39 -1.05
N ASP A 29 17.17 31.06 0.09
CA ASP A 29 17.88 30.51 1.23
C ASP A 29 17.52 29.02 1.30
N PRO A 30 18.50 28.09 1.36
CA PRO A 30 18.18 26.79 1.89
C PRO A 30 17.79 27.05 3.34
N VAL A 31 16.50 27.22 3.59
CA VAL A 31 15.90 26.68 4.82
C VAL A 31 16.32 25.22 4.77
N VAL A 32 17.43 24.92 5.42
CA VAL A 32 17.87 23.56 5.69
C VAL A 32 16.65 22.93 6.33
N PRO A 33 15.90 22.03 5.64
CA PRO A 33 14.84 21.34 6.31
C PRO A 33 15.54 20.63 7.45
N ALA A 34 15.14 20.96 8.68
CA ALA A 34 15.67 20.34 9.89
C ALA A 34 15.81 18.85 9.57
N VAL A 35 17.05 18.37 9.58
CA VAL A 35 17.40 16.97 9.32
C VAL A 35 16.33 16.16 10.01
N ALA A 36 15.51 15.45 9.21
CA ALA A 36 14.42 14.65 9.73
C ALA A 36 15.06 13.62 10.65
N SER A 37 15.13 13.92 11.95
CA SER A 37 15.64 12.98 12.92
C SER A 37 14.70 11.79 12.89
N ASN A 38 15.26 10.58 12.97
CA ASN A 38 14.46 9.37 13.11
C ASN A 38 13.51 9.58 14.30
N LYS A 39 12.22 9.72 14.02
CA LYS A 39 11.19 9.97 15.03
C LYS A 39 10.45 8.68 15.27
N THR A 40 10.39 8.21 16.50
CA THR A 40 9.60 7.01 16.84
C THR A 40 8.27 7.43 17.42
N LEU A 41 7.18 6.97 16.80
CA LEU A 41 5.83 7.04 17.36
C LEU A 41 5.55 5.80 18.19
N GLU A 42 4.86 5.98 19.31
CA GLU A 42 4.47 4.89 20.19
C GLU A 42 3.01 5.03 20.61
N ALA A 43 2.28 3.91 20.58
CA ALA A 43 0.91 3.85 21.05
C ALA A 43 0.66 2.60 21.87
N THR A 44 -0.19 2.74 22.88
CA THR A 44 -0.57 1.64 23.76
C THR A 44 -2.02 1.26 23.55
N GLY A 45 -2.30 -0.04 23.58
CA GLY A 45 -3.62 -0.61 23.47
C GLY A 45 -3.90 -1.54 24.62
N TYR A 46 -5.15 -1.55 25.07
CA TYR A 46 -5.62 -2.40 26.15
C TYR A 46 -6.70 -3.35 25.65
N SER A 47 -6.77 -4.54 26.23
CA SER A 47 -7.87 -5.49 26.05
C SER A 47 -8.19 -6.13 27.39
N ARG A 48 -9.42 -6.61 27.56
CA ARG A 48 -9.80 -7.42 28.72
C ARG A 48 -9.75 -8.90 28.36
N PHE A 49 -9.41 -9.73 29.33
CA PHE A 49 -9.52 -11.17 29.16
C PHE A 49 -11.00 -11.59 29.14
N ASP A 50 -11.32 -12.60 28.31
CA ASP A 50 -12.65 -13.19 28.28
C ASP A 50 -12.80 -14.20 29.43
N ASP A 51 -13.45 -13.77 30.50
CA ASP A 51 -13.67 -14.61 31.69
C ASP A 51 -14.97 -15.44 31.64
N SER A 52 -15.63 -15.52 30.48
CA SER A 52 -16.88 -16.28 30.31
C SER A 52 -16.72 -17.80 30.41
N GLY A 53 -15.48 -18.32 30.49
CA GLY A 53 -15.19 -19.75 30.51
C GLY A 53 -15.34 -20.46 29.16
N LYS A 54 -15.74 -19.74 28.10
CA LYS A 54 -15.95 -20.30 26.74
C LYS A 54 -14.65 -20.60 26.00
N LEU A 55 -13.58 -19.87 26.32
CA LEU A 55 -12.28 -19.99 25.67
C LEU A 55 -11.28 -20.69 26.59
N ASN A 56 -10.51 -21.62 26.00
CA ASN A 56 -9.29 -22.15 26.63
C ASN A 56 -8.30 -20.99 26.92
N VAL A 57 -7.45 -21.14 27.94
CA VAL A 57 -6.44 -20.16 28.36
C VAL A 57 -5.62 -19.63 27.19
N ASN A 58 -5.15 -20.52 26.29
CA ASN A 58 -4.38 -20.12 25.12
C ASN A 58 -5.19 -19.27 24.12
N HIS A 59 -6.46 -19.63 23.89
CA HIS A 59 -7.35 -18.87 23.01
C HIS A 59 -7.75 -17.53 23.61
N ARG A 60 -7.99 -17.49 24.93
CA ARG A 60 -8.25 -16.27 25.69
C ARG A 60 -7.07 -15.31 25.59
N TRP A 61 -5.85 -15.80 25.76
CA TRP A 61 -4.63 -15.01 25.65
C TRP A 61 -4.44 -14.46 24.23
N LEU A 62 -4.57 -15.32 23.21
CA LEU A 62 -4.43 -14.90 21.81
C LEU A 62 -5.48 -13.86 21.41
N SER A 63 -6.73 -14.05 21.84
CA SER A 63 -7.83 -13.10 21.60
C SER A 63 -7.53 -11.74 22.24
N ALA A 64 -7.15 -11.72 23.52
CA ALA A 64 -6.73 -10.50 24.20
C ALA A 64 -5.55 -9.84 23.47
N GLN A 65 -4.54 -10.61 23.06
CA GLN A 65 -3.38 -10.09 22.33
C GLN A 65 -3.77 -9.41 21.01
N GLN A 66 -4.69 -10.01 20.23
CA GLN A 66 -5.18 -9.45 18.98
C GLN A 66 -5.95 -8.15 19.22
N VAL A 67 -6.83 -8.11 20.21
CA VAL A 67 -7.63 -6.92 20.54
C VAL A 67 -6.75 -5.78 21.07
N ALA A 68 -5.81 -6.07 21.97
CA ALA A 68 -4.91 -5.06 22.51
C ALA A 68 -3.99 -4.50 21.41
N LYS A 69 -3.46 -5.37 20.54
CA LYS A 69 -2.68 -4.96 19.37
C LYS A 69 -3.50 -4.07 18.42
N LEU A 70 -4.75 -4.43 18.13
CA LEU A 70 -5.64 -3.63 17.29
C LEU A 70 -5.91 -2.25 17.90
N ASN A 71 -6.14 -2.17 19.21
CA ASN A 71 -6.33 -0.90 19.89
C ASN A 71 -5.07 -0.02 19.88
N ALA A 72 -3.89 -0.64 20.02
CA ALA A 72 -2.62 0.07 19.87
C ALA A 72 -2.45 0.61 18.45
N TYR A 73 -2.80 -0.17 17.42
CA TYR A 73 -2.76 0.28 16.02
C TYR A 73 -3.66 1.48 15.76
N ARG A 74 -4.87 1.52 16.33
CA ARG A 74 -5.78 2.67 16.19
C ARG A 74 -5.16 3.95 16.73
N GLY A 75 -4.58 3.89 17.94
CA GLY A 75 -3.89 5.04 18.53
C GLY A 75 -2.65 5.45 17.74
N LEU A 76 -1.91 4.48 17.21
CA LEU A 76 -0.73 4.75 16.38
C LEU A 76 -1.11 5.40 15.04
N ALA A 77 -2.17 4.90 14.40
CA ALA A 77 -2.71 5.47 13.18
C ALA A 77 -3.15 6.92 13.42
N ASP A 78 -3.90 7.17 14.49
CA ASP A 78 -4.35 8.52 14.85
C ASP A 78 -3.16 9.49 14.98
N GLN A 79 -2.15 9.14 15.78
CA GLN A 79 -0.92 9.94 15.91
C GLN A 79 -0.25 10.19 14.56
N LEU A 80 -0.17 9.16 13.71
CA LEU A 80 0.46 9.24 12.40
C LEU A 80 -0.32 10.14 11.44
N TYR A 81 -1.65 10.16 11.49
CA TYR A 81 -2.48 11.07 10.68
C TYR A 81 -2.28 12.53 11.06
N TYR A 82 -2.04 12.82 12.34
CA TYR A 82 -1.74 14.16 12.85
C TYR A 82 -0.26 14.55 12.74
N GLU A 83 0.61 13.66 12.25
CA GLU A 83 2.02 13.96 12.11
C GLU A 83 2.21 15.16 11.16
N PRO A 84 2.90 16.22 11.61
CA PRO A 84 3.15 17.39 10.78
C PRO A 84 4.11 17.04 9.64
N LEU A 85 3.76 17.53 8.45
CA LEU A 85 4.65 17.64 7.31
C LEU A 85 5.07 19.12 7.17
N ASP A 86 5.68 19.46 6.04
CA ASP A 86 6.11 20.83 5.77
C ASP A 86 4.94 21.68 5.26
N ASN A 87 5.10 23.00 5.30
CA ASN A 87 4.14 23.98 4.77
C ASN A 87 2.74 23.89 5.41
N ASN A 88 2.67 23.68 6.73
CA ASN A 88 1.42 23.59 7.50
C ASN A 88 0.48 22.47 7.03
N LYS A 89 1.04 21.44 6.37
CA LYS A 89 0.32 20.21 6.00
C LYS A 89 0.55 19.14 7.05
N THR A 90 -0.37 18.21 7.15
CA THR A 90 -0.22 16.98 7.94
C THR A 90 -0.21 15.77 7.02
N VAL A 91 0.29 14.63 7.52
CA VAL A 91 0.18 13.33 6.84
C VAL A 91 -1.27 13.06 6.42
N GLY A 92 -2.23 13.31 7.31
CA GLY A 92 -3.65 13.17 7.01
C GLY A 92 -4.12 14.05 5.85
N SER A 93 -3.70 15.32 5.79
CA SER A 93 -4.05 16.20 4.65
C SER A 93 -3.48 15.69 3.32
N GLN A 94 -2.30 15.08 3.35
CA GLN A 94 -1.68 14.52 2.16
C GLN A 94 -2.38 13.24 1.70
N VAL A 95 -2.80 12.38 2.63
CA VAL A 95 -3.60 11.19 2.35
C VAL A 95 -4.94 11.54 1.69
N MET A 96 -5.58 12.62 2.15
CA MET A 96 -6.82 13.10 1.53
C MET A 96 -6.62 13.68 0.13
N SER A 97 -5.39 14.07 -0.23
CA SER A 97 -5.10 14.68 -1.54
C SER A 97 -5.03 13.67 -2.68
N HIS A 98 -4.51 12.45 -2.43
CA HIS A 98 -4.38 11.41 -3.46
C HIS A 98 -4.31 10.01 -2.84
N GLU A 99 -4.97 9.03 -3.46
CA GLU A 99 -5.03 7.64 -2.96
C GLU A 99 -3.65 7.00 -2.77
N ILE A 100 -2.67 7.34 -3.62
CA ILE A 100 -1.31 6.79 -3.53
C ILE A 100 -0.69 6.99 -2.13
N TYR A 101 -0.96 8.14 -1.50
CA TYR A 101 -0.46 8.44 -0.16
C TYR A 101 -1.19 7.62 0.90
N ARG A 102 -2.48 7.34 0.71
CA ARG A 102 -3.24 6.41 1.55
C ARG A 102 -2.63 5.01 1.52
N VAL A 103 -2.37 4.50 0.32
CA VAL A 103 -1.76 3.17 0.13
C VAL A 103 -0.38 3.13 0.75
N TYR A 104 0.46 4.14 0.52
CA TYR A 104 1.78 4.26 1.14
C TYR A 104 1.70 4.29 2.66
N LEU A 105 0.78 5.08 3.24
CA LEU A 105 0.60 5.17 4.67
C LEU A 105 0.16 3.84 5.28
N ASP A 106 -0.82 3.17 4.68
CA ASP A 106 -1.37 1.90 5.16
C ASP A 106 -0.29 0.80 5.15
N VAL A 107 0.52 0.78 4.09
CA VAL A 107 1.68 -0.08 3.95
C VAL A 107 2.72 0.22 5.04
N TYR A 108 3.05 1.50 5.25
CA TYR A 108 4.03 1.92 6.25
C TYR A 108 3.57 1.56 7.67
N LEU A 109 2.28 1.78 7.99
CA LEU A 109 1.70 1.46 9.30
C LEU A 109 1.80 -0.02 9.64
N ARG A 110 1.72 -0.92 8.65
CA ARG A 110 1.92 -2.38 8.87
C ARG A 110 3.32 -2.74 9.33
N SER A 111 4.32 -1.89 9.10
CA SER A 111 5.70 -2.09 9.56
C SER A 111 5.89 -1.84 11.06
N ALA A 112 4.86 -1.36 11.76
CA ALA A 112 4.91 -1.13 13.21
C ALA A 112 5.19 -2.43 13.96
N LYS A 113 6.09 -2.35 14.96
CA LYS A 113 6.54 -3.49 15.76
C LYS A 113 5.88 -3.46 17.13
N ALA A 114 5.45 -4.63 17.60
CA ALA A 114 5.04 -4.78 18.98
C ALA A 114 6.28 -4.94 19.85
N THR A 115 6.56 -3.97 20.70
CA THR A 115 7.72 -3.99 21.59
C THR A 115 7.43 -4.72 22.89
N ASP A 116 6.16 -4.78 23.29
CA ASP A 116 5.81 -5.17 24.65
C ASP A 116 4.39 -5.69 24.80
N TYR A 117 4.24 -6.73 25.63
CA TYR A 117 2.98 -7.31 26.06
C TYR A 117 3.04 -7.54 27.56
N ARG A 118 2.17 -6.88 28.33
CA ARG A 118 2.13 -7.01 29.79
C ARG A 118 0.71 -7.16 30.30
N THR A 119 0.52 -8.04 31.27
CA THR A 119 -0.73 -8.13 32.01
C THR A 119 -0.80 -7.00 33.05
N VAL A 120 -1.89 -6.25 33.05
CA VAL A 120 -2.22 -5.20 34.01
C VAL A 120 -3.60 -5.50 34.57
N LYS A 121 -3.67 -6.11 35.76
CA LYS A 121 -4.91 -6.64 36.36
C LYS A 121 -5.58 -7.64 35.40
N ASP A 122 -6.87 -7.47 35.11
CA ASP A 122 -7.66 -8.32 34.20
C ASP A 122 -7.56 -7.88 32.73
N SER A 123 -6.50 -7.14 32.39
CA SER A 123 -6.31 -6.58 31.06
C SER A 123 -4.92 -6.85 30.53
N LEU A 124 -4.81 -7.04 29.22
CA LEU A 124 -3.54 -7.12 28.52
C LEU A 124 -3.23 -5.75 27.91
N LYS A 125 -2.05 -5.21 28.21
CA LYS A 125 -1.49 -4.00 27.63
C LYS A 125 -0.48 -4.39 26.55
N THR A 126 -0.58 -3.75 25.38
CA THR A 126 0.39 -3.87 24.29
C THR A 126 0.89 -2.50 23.90
N THR A 127 2.19 -2.38 23.63
CA THR A 127 2.79 -1.18 23.07
C THR A 127 3.28 -1.48 21.65
N LEU A 128 2.87 -0.64 20.70
CA LEU A 128 3.39 -0.66 19.33
C LEU A 128 4.30 0.54 19.13
N THR A 129 5.37 0.33 18.36
CA THR A 129 6.30 1.37 17.96
C THR A 129 6.43 1.41 16.45
N LEU A 130 6.53 2.62 15.91
CA LEU A 130 6.73 2.88 14.49
C LEU A 130 7.82 3.92 14.35
N ASN A 131 8.92 3.54 13.71
CA ASN A 131 9.99 4.47 13.42
C ASN A 131 9.68 5.21 12.11
N LEU A 132 9.65 6.53 12.14
CA LEU A 132 9.50 7.40 10.97
C LEU A 132 10.90 7.76 10.45
N THR A 133 11.23 7.22 9.29
CA THR A 133 12.51 7.47 8.63
C THR A 133 12.49 8.80 7.87
N PRO A 134 13.66 9.39 7.56
CA PRO A 134 13.74 10.53 6.65
C PRO A 134 13.07 10.25 5.30
N GLU A 135 13.21 9.03 4.80
CA GLU A 135 12.60 8.54 3.56
C GLU A 135 11.08 8.61 3.62
N PHE A 136 10.46 8.20 4.75
CA PHE A 136 9.02 8.34 4.95
C PHE A 136 8.55 9.77 4.70
N TYR A 137 9.22 10.74 5.31
CA TYR A 137 8.86 12.13 5.14
C TYR A 137 9.14 12.63 3.72
N GLN A 138 10.22 12.19 3.08
CA GLN A 138 10.53 12.52 1.70
C GLN A 138 9.42 12.02 0.74
N CYS A 139 8.94 10.79 0.94
CA CYS A 139 7.87 10.19 0.15
C CYS A 139 6.52 10.88 0.38
N MET A 140 6.20 11.21 1.63
CA MET A 140 4.96 11.91 1.99
C MET A 140 4.95 13.37 1.51
N ARG A 141 6.09 14.06 1.53
CA ARG A 141 6.21 15.45 1.05
C ARG A 141 6.32 15.55 -0.48
N GLY A 142 6.80 14.48 -1.11
CA GLY A 142 7.08 14.42 -2.54
C GLY A 142 5.82 14.52 -3.42
N SER A 143 6.04 14.60 -4.74
CA SER A 143 4.98 14.52 -5.73
C SER A 143 4.36 13.11 -5.77
N VAL A 144 3.21 12.97 -6.44
CA VAL A 144 2.54 11.68 -6.67
C VAL A 144 3.48 10.67 -7.34
N SER A 145 4.33 11.11 -8.28
CA SER A 145 5.32 10.26 -8.97
C SER A 145 6.43 9.77 -8.04
N GLN A 146 6.82 10.60 -7.07
CA GLN A 146 7.82 10.22 -6.07
C GLN A 146 7.21 9.25 -5.06
N ALA A 147 5.97 9.49 -4.61
CA ALA A 147 5.26 8.58 -3.73
C ALA A 147 5.03 7.20 -4.37
N SER A 148 4.72 7.16 -5.68
CA SER A 148 4.62 5.89 -6.40
C SER A 148 5.97 5.17 -6.49
N GLN A 149 7.06 5.90 -6.71
CA GLN A 149 8.41 5.32 -6.69
C GLN A 149 8.76 4.73 -5.32
N CYS A 150 8.45 5.45 -4.23
CA CYS A 150 8.67 4.96 -2.87
C CYS A 150 7.90 3.67 -2.56
N LEU A 151 6.68 3.51 -3.12
CA LEU A 151 5.93 2.27 -2.99
C LEU A 151 6.60 1.07 -3.68
N HIS A 152 7.32 1.31 -4.78
CA HIS A 152 8.03 0.27 -5.53
C HIS A 152 9.39 -0.09 -4.92
N GLU A 153 10.13 0.90 -4.42
CA GLU A 153 11.48 0.73 -3.91
C GLU A 153 11.53 -0.05 -2.60
N ASP A 154 10.47 0.06 -1.81
CA ASP A 154 10.43 -0.53 -0.46
C ASP A 154 10.06 -2.03 -0.44
N ASP A 155 9.69 -2.65 -1.57
CA ASP A 155 9.07 -4.00 -1.66
C ASP A 155 7.91 -4.19 -0.64
N ARG A 156 7.40 -3.06 -0.10
CA ARG A 156 6.40 -3.00 0.95
C ARG A 156 4.99 -3.02 0.39
N MET A 157 4.82 -3.13 -0.92
CA MET A 157 3.59 -3.71 -1.42
C MET A 157 3.55 -5.14 -0.92
N ALA A 158 2.84 -5.34 0.21
CA ALA A 158 2.26 -6.63 0.48
C ALA A 158 1.53 -6.96 -0.80
N PHE A 159 2.12 -7.85 -1.61
CA PHE A 159 1.42 -8.51 -2.68
C PHE A 159 0.12 -8.94 -2.02
N SER A 160 -0.98 -8.24 -2.31
CA SER A 160 -2.25 -8.92 -2.32
C SER A 160 -1.93 -10.19 -3.09
N ARG A 161 -2.22 -11.34 -2.51
CA ARG A 161 -1.99 -12.63 -3.20
C ARG A 161 -2.65 -12.67 -4.59
N LEU A 162 -3.45 -11.68 -4.92
CA LEU A 162 -3.84 -11.24 -6.25
C LEU A 162 -2.91 -10.10 -6.70
N GLY A 163 -1.79 -10.42 -7.34
CA GLY A 163 -0.87 -9.42 -7.86
C GLY A 163 -1.55 -8.54 -8.90
N TYR A 164 -1.43 -7.22 -8.79
CA TYR A 164 -1.91 -6.30 -9.82
C TYR A 164 -0.99 -6.42 -11.04
N LYS A 165 -1.35 -7.29 -12.00
CA LYS A 165 -0.80 -7.20 -13.36
C LYS A 165 -1.26 -5.86 -13.92
N THR A 166 -0.32 -5.02 -14.34
CA THR A 166 -0.64 -3.77 -15.04
C THR A 166 -1.35 -4.12 -16.36
N ALA A 167 -2.63 -3.81 -16.44
CA ALA A 167 -3.42 -4.01 -17.65
C ALA A 167 -3.10 -2.94 -18.69
N THR A 168 -2.97 -3.33 -19.95
CA THR A 168 -2.80 -2.40 -21.08
C THR A 168 -4.03 -1.50 -21.17
N THR A 169 -3.82 -0.18 -21.08
CA THR A 169 -4.91 0.81 -21.13
C THR A 169 -5.16 1.26 -22.57
N THR A 170 -6.44 1.33 -22.95
CA THR A 170 -6.88 1.98 -24.19
C THR A 170 -7.89 3.05 -23.84
N THR A 171 -7.74 4.25 -24.39
CA THR A 171 -8.65 5.37 -24.18
C THR A 171 -10.00 5.07 -24.83
N ALA A 172 -11.09 5.20 -24.06
CA ALA A 172 -12.45 5.07 -24.58
C ALA A 172 -12.86 6.37 -25.27
N ASN A 173 -13.37 6.28 -26.51
CA ASN A 173 -13.99 7.39 -27.20
C ASN A 173 -15.42 7.56 -26.68
N LEU A 174 -15.73 8.73 -26.10
CA LEU A 174 -17.02 9.03 -25.47
C LEU A 174 -18.14 9.43 -26.46
N ALA A 175 -17.93 9.25 -27.77
CA ALA A 175 -18.94 9.55 -28.78
C ALA A 175 -19.93 8.37 -28.95
N CYS A 176 -20.88 8.22 -28.03
CA CYS A 176 -21.99 7.28 -28.19
C CYS A 176 -23.08 7.88 -29.10
N SER A 177 -23.39 7.20 -30.21
CA SER A 177 -24.49 7.58 -31.11
C SER A 177 -25.84 6.94 -30.75
N ASN A 178 -25.89 5.97 -29.83
CA ASN A 178 -27.12 5.31 -29.40
C ASN A 178 -27.14 5.14 -27.87
N LEU A 179 -28.35 5.03 -27.32
CA LEU A 179 -28.73 5.19 -25.92
C LEU A 179 -28.10 4.20 -24.91
N ASP A 180 -27.21 3.31 -25.34
CA ASP A 180 -26.57 2.32 -24.48
C ASP A 180 -25.07 2.25 -24.76
N CYS A 181 -24.29 2.87 -23.86
CA CYS A 181 -22.82 2.93 -23.91
C CYS A 181 -22.15 1.78 -23.13
N SER A 182 -22.93 0.81 -22.61
CA SER A 182 -22.44 -0.24 -21.71
C SER A 182 -21.27 -1.04 -22.29
N ASP A 183 -21.24 -1.30 -23.59
CA ASP A 183 -20.15 -2.02 -24.27
C ASP A 183 -18.87 -1.22 -24.50
N GLN A 184 -18.90 0.10 -24.30
CA GLN A 184 -17.76 1.01 -24.47
C GLN A 184 -17.08 1.38 -23.14
N PHE A 185 -17.67 1.04 -22.00
CA PHE A 185 -17.00 1.18 -20.71
C PHE A 185 -16.06 -0.02 -20.49
N ALA A 186 -14.84 0.09 -20.99
CA ALA A 186 -13.75 -0.78 -20.53
C ALA A 186 -13.37 -0.35 -19.11
N VAL A 187 -13.94 -1.03 -18.11
CA VAL A 187 -13.54 -0.85 -16.71
C VAL A 187 -12.06 -1.24 -16.61
N GLN A 188 -11.21 -0.32 -16.15
CA GLN A 188 -9.78 -0.57 -16.04
C GLN A 188 -9.52 -1.83 -15.21
N GLY A 189 -8.71 -2.75 -15.75
CA GLY A 189 -8.26 -3.96 -15.03
C GLY A 189 -8.87 -5.28 -15.49
N PHE A 190 -9.86 -5.29 -16.39
CA PHE A 190 -10.42 -6.52 -16.95
C PHE A 190 -10.18 -6.58 -18.47
N SER A 191 -9.49 -7.62 -18.93
CA SER A 191 -9.33 -7.91 -20.36
C SER A 191 -10.68 -8.31 -20.96
N LYS A 192 -11.13 -7.64 -22.03
CA LYS A 192 -12.35 -8.02 -22.78
C LYS A 192 -12.16 -9.32 -23.58
N ASN A 193 -10.90 -9.75 -23.77
CA ASN A 193 -10.60 -11.03 -24.39
C ASN A 193 -10.79 -12.14 -23.36
N ARG A 194 -11.78 -13.01 -23.62
CA ARG A 194 -12.08 -14.20 -22.85
C ARG A 194 -10.90 -15.16 -22.96
N ASN A 195 -10.09 -15.24 -21.91
CA ASN A 195 -9.02 -16.24 -21.82
C ASN A 195 -9.67 -17.62 -21.62
N GLN A 196 -9.34 -18.61 -22.45
CA GLN A 196 -9.98 -19.93 -22.40
C GLN A 196 -9.78 -20.61 -21.04
N VAL A 197 -8.69 -20.28 -20.35
CA VAL A 197 -8.38 -20.79 -19.00
C VAL A 197 -9.29 -20.16 -17.94
N ASP A 198 -9.50 -18.83 -17.99
CA ASP A 198 -10.44 -18.14 -17.09
C ASP A 198 -11.84 -18.71 -17.25
N ASP A 199 -12.25 -18.94 -18.51
CA ASP A 199 -13.59 -19.40 -18.83
C ASP A 199 -13.87 -20.81 -18.31
N PHE A 200 -12.89 -21.72 -18.46
CA PHE A 200 -12.96 -23.05 -17.87
C PHE A 200 -13.00 -23.00 -16.35
N LEU A 201 -12.19 -22.15 -15.72
CA LEU A 201 -12.15 -22.02 -14.26
C LEU A 201 -13.45 -21.41 -13.71
N LEU A 202 -14.08 -20.48 -14.43
CA LEU A 202 -15.38 -19.89 -14.10
C LEU A 202 -16.50 -20.91 -14.26
N ASP A 203 -16.57 -21.59 -15.40
CA ASP A 203 -17.62 -22.57 -15.71
C ASP A 203 -17.54 -23.80 -14.80
N ALA A 204 -16.32 -24.21 -14.42
CA ALA A 204 -16.09 -25.28 -13.45
C ALA A 204 -16.22 -24.83 -11.99
N GLY A 205 -16.47 -23.54 -11.70
CA GLY A 205 -16.56 -22.99 -10.35
C GLY A 205 -15.26 -23.09 -9.53
N LEU A 206 -14.11 -23.18 -10.22
CA LEU A 206 -12.81 -23.47 -9.62
C LEU A 206 -12.07 -22.23 -9.10
N TYR A 207 -12.55 -21.01 -9.39
CA TYR A 207 -11.93 -19.77 -8.92
C TYR A 207 -11.78 -19.69 -7.39
N ASP A 208 -12.75 -20.23 -6.66
CA ASP A 208 -12.76 -20.21 -5.19
C ASP A 208 -12.20 -21.50 -4.58
N THR A 209 -11.62 -22.41 -5.37
CA THR A 209 -11.35 -23.79 -4.91
C THR A 209 -9.93 -24.07 -4.43
N GLU A 210 -9.01 -23.11 -4.39
CA GLU A 210 -7.65 -23.35 -3.86
C GLU A 210 -7.67 -23.89 -2.41
N TRP A 211 -8.63 -23.47 -1.58
CA TRP A 211 -8.81 -24.01 -0.22
C TRP A 211 -9.59 -25.35 -0.21
N MET A 212 -10.52 -25.56 -1.15
CA MET A 212 -11.32 -26.79 -1.25
C MET A 212 -10.55 -27.97 -1.85
N VAL A 213 -9.63 -27.75 -2.79
CA VAL A 213 -8.83 -28.85 -3.37
C VAL A 213 -7.82 -29.36 -2.34
N ASN A 214 -7.15 -28.47 -1.60
CA ASN A 214 -6.20 -28.89 -0.56
C ASN A 214 -6.90 -29.59 0.62
N THR A 215 -8.09 -29.12 1.00
CA THR A 215 -8.90 -29.73 2.06
C THR A 215 -9.57 -31.02 1.59
N GLY A 216 -10.15 -31.03 0.39
CA GLY A 216 -10.83 -32.17 -0.22
C GLY A 216 -9.87 -33.31 -0.52
N ALA A 217 -8.70 -33.02 -1.11
CA ALA A 217 -7.66 -34.03 -1.33
C ALA A 217 -7.18 -34.62 0.01
N ARG A 218 -6.89 -33.79 1.03
CA ARG A 218 -6.53 -34.30 2.37
C ARG A 218 -7.62 -35.17 2.99
N THR A 219 -8.88 -34.80 2.84
CA THR A 219 -10.01 -35.55 3.41
C THR A 219 -10.20 -36.88 2.69
N PHE A 220 -10.07 -36.90 1.37
CA PHE A 220 -10.13 -38.11 0.56
C PHE A 220 -8.95 -39.05 0.80
N PHE A 221 -7.72 -38.52 0.89
CA PHE A 221 -6.53 -39.30 1.24
C PHE A 221 -6.65 -39.90 2.64
N ASN A 222 -7.14 -39.15 3.63
CA ASN A 222 -7.37 -39.69 4.97
C ASN A 222 -8.47 -40.76 4.98
N TYR A 223 -9.55 -40.58 4.22
CA TYR A 223 -10.62 -41.58 4.10
C TYR A 223 -10.11 -42.89 3.46
N LEU A 224 -9.30 -42.80 2.40
CA LEU A 224 -8.68 -43.97 1.78
C LEU A 224 -7.68 -44.66 2.71
N LEU A 225 -6.85 -43.90 3.43
CA LEU A 225 -5.89 -44.47 4.39
C LEU A 225 -6.60 -45.21 5.53
N ILE A 226 -7.68 -44.64 6.08
CA ILE A 226 -8.45 -45.28 7.16
C ILE A 226 -9.13 -46.55 6.66
N ASN A 227 -9.77 -46.54 5.48
CA ASN A 227 -10.43 -47.73 4.94
C ASN A 227 -9.45 -48.84 4.52
N SER A 228 -8.23 -48.48 4.08
CA SER A 228 -7.20 -49.47 3.79
C SER A 228 -6.67 -50.16 5.05
N PHE A 229 -6.57 -49.42 6.17
CA PHE A 229 -6.19 -49.99 7.47
C PHE A 229 -7.29 -50.86 8.09
N VAL A 230 -8.56 -50.44 8.02
CA VAL A 230 -9.69 -51.18 8.60
C VAL A 230 -9.97 -52.47 7.82
N ASN A 231 -9.88 -52.46 6.48
CA ASN A 231 -10.07 -53.68 5.67
C ASN A 231 -8.83 -54.59 5.65
N GLY A 232 -7.64 -54.05 5.91
CA GLY A 232 -6.40 -54.84 6.05
C GLY A 232 -6.36 -55.70 7.32
N PHE A 233 -6.94 -55.22 8.43
CA PHE A 233 -7.02 -55.99 9.69
C PHE A 233 -8.18 -56.99 9.73
N ALA A 234 -9.22 -56.82 8.91
CA ALA A 234 -10.35 -57.74 8.83
C ALA A 234 -10.07 -59.02 8.00
N SER A 235 -8.92 -59.10 7.32
CA SER A 235 -8.53 -60.25 6.49
C SER A 235 -7.44 -61.13 7.12
N ALA A 236 -7.08 -60.89 8.38
CA ALA A 236 -6.02 -61.62 9.10
C ALA A 236 -6.48 -62.21 10.45
N LEU A 237 -7.76 -62.59 10.55
CA LEU A 237 -8.33 -63.39 11.65
C LEU A 237 -9.28 -64.45 11.10
#